data_AF-A0A8J4BVU9-F1
#
_entry.id   AF-A0A8J4BVU9-F1
#
_cell.length_a   1.000
_cell.length_b   1.000
_cell.length_c   1.000
_cell.angle_alpha   90.00
_cell.angle_beta   90.00
_cell.angle_gamma   90.00
#
_symmetry.space_group_name_H-M   'P 1'
#
loop_
_entity.id
_entity.type
_entity.pdbx_description
1 polymer ?
#
loop_
_entity_poly.entity_id
_entity_poly.type
_entity_poly.pdbx_seq_one_letter_code
_entity_poly.pdbx_strand_id
1 'polypeptide(L)'
;MVPAACQGAVGVVCREDDAWVIQLLSSISHRSTFLEVSAERACLSALLGSAEAGQAGQPFPDVAWGCNAKHDSDKATMDLDCFVSDLEGQELLRYTEYDRSVVDSKDAEALGSLYGNLLRMVAGGLGWLQV
;
A
#
# COMPACT_ATOMS: atom_id res chain seq x y z
N MET A 1 11.69 -3.80 -11.40
CA MET A 1 10.89 -4.78 -10.66
C MET A 1 10.20 -4.01 -9.54
N VAL A 2 8.86 -4.06 -9.46
CA VAL A 2 8.13 -3.44 -8.35
C VAL A 2 8.10 -4.45 -7.19
N PRO A 3 8.54 -4.10 -5.98
CA PRO A 3 8.53 -4.99 -4.82
C PRO A 3 7.11 -5.35 -4.36
N ALA A 4 7.03 -6.35 -3.49
CA ALA A 4 5.86 -6.55 -2.66
C ALA A 4 5.64 -5.31 -1.77
N ALA A 5 4.38 -4.96 -1.52
CA ALA A 5 4.06 -3.85 -0.62
C ALA A 5 4.76 -4.05 0.73
N CYS A 6 5.43 -3.00 1.20
CA CYS A 6 6.17 -2.88 2.46
C CYS A 6 7.43 -3.76 2.55
N GLN A 7 7.93 -4.26 1.42
CA GLN A 7 9.14 -5.08 1.40
C GLN A 7 10.34 -4.30 1.95
N GLY A 8 11.06 -4.91 2.90
CA GLY A 8 12.26 -4.33 3.51
C GLY A 8 12.01 -3.44 4.73
N ALA A 9 10.74 -3.11 5.03
CA ALA A 9 10.39 -2.38 6.24
C ALA A 9 10.12 -3.33 7.42
N VAL A 10 10.53 -2.94 8.63
CA VAL A 10 10.20 -3.64 9.88
C VAL A 10 9.19 -2.82 10.65
N GLY A 11 7.99 -3.38 10.84
CA GLY A 11 6.94 -2.79 11.69
C GLY A 11 6.98 -3.37 13.11
N VAL A 12 6.85 -2.51 14.12
CA VAL A 12 6.70 -2.91 15.52
C VAL A 12 5.36 -2.41 16.03
N VAL A 13 4.55 -3.30 16.59
CA VAL A 13 3.23 -2.99 17.15
C VAL A 13 3.24 -3.10 18.66
N CYS A 14 2.45 -2.26 19.33
CA CYS A 14 2.22 -2.30 20.77
C CYS A 14 0.74 -2.05 21.07
N ARG A 15 0.38 -2.09 22.35
CA ARG A 15 -0.99 -1.73 22.79
C ARG A 15 -1.19 -0.24 22.59
N GLU A 16 -2.38 0.15 22.15
CA GLU A 16 -2.72 1.54 21.86
C GLU A 16 -2.71 2.45 23.11
N ASP A 17 -2.88 1.88 24.30
CA ASP A 17 -2.95 2.58 25.57
C ASP A 17 -1.64 2.55 26.39
N ASP A 18 -0.56 1.95 25.87
CA ASP A 18 0.74 1.88 26.54
C ASP A 18 1.66 3.05 26.15
N ALA A 19 1.44 4.20 26.79
CA ALA A 19 2.17 5.44 26.49
C ALA A 19 3.70 5.31 26.64
N TRP A 20 4.17 4.47 27.57
CA TRP A 20 5.60 4.24 27.79
C TRP A 20 6.23 3.52 26.59
N VAL A 21 5.61 2.45 26.11
CA VAL A 21 6.09 1.74 24.92
C VAL A 21 5.99 2.62 23.67
N ILE A 22 4.88 3.37 23.50
CA ILE A 22 4.71 4.29 22.37
C ILE A 22 5.85 5.31 22.31
N GLN A 23 6.23 5.88 23.46
CA GLN A 23 7.35 6.82 23.52
C GLN A 23 8.67 6.18 23.07
N LEU A 24 8.95 4.95 23.49
CA LEU A 24 10.15 4.22 23.05
C LEU A 24 10.12 3.95 21.53
N LEU A 25 9.01 3.45 21.00
CA LEU A 25 8.87 3.14 19.57
C LEU A 25 8.97 4.39 18.69
N SER A 26 8.50 5.54 19.17
CA SER A 26 8.61 6.81 18.44
C SER A 26 10.07 7.19 18.13
N SER A 27 11.03 6.77 18.96
CA SER A 27 12.45 7.08 18.77
C SER A 27 13.14 6.28 17.66
N ILE A 28 12.58 5.11 17.29
CA ILE A 28 13.11 4.25 16.23
C ILE A 28 12.29 4.31 14.94
N SER A 29 11.19 5.07 14.94
CA SER A 29 10.31 5.22 13.78
C SER A 29 10.93 6.15 12.75
N HIS A 30 11.24 5.63 11.56
CA HIS A 30 11.71 6.45 10.44
C HIS A 30 10.52 7.07 9.68
N ARG A 31 10.43 8.40 9.65
CA ARG A 31 9.25 9.12 9.14
C ARG A 31 8.96 8.85 7.66
N SER A 32 9.96 8.89 6.78
CA SER A 32 9.69 8.67 5.34
C SER A 32 9.23 7.24 5.09
N THR A 33 9.89 6.23 5.69
CA THR A 33 9.46 4.84 5.61
C THR A 33 8.06 4.63 6.18
N PHE A 34 7.70 5.32 7.26
CA PHE A 34 6.34 5.26 7.80
C PHE A 34 5.30 5.76 6.78
N LEU A 35 5.58 6.86 6.09
CA LEU A 35 4.70 7.40 5.04
C LEU A 35 4.62 6.46 3.82
N GLU A 36 5.76 5.97 3.34
CA GLU A 36 5.85 5.02 2.22
C GLU A 36 5.04 3.75 2.49
N VAL A 37 5.26 3.13 3.66
CA VAL A 37 4.51 1.94 4.11
C VAL A 37 3.02 2.24 4.26
N SER A 38 2.65 3.44 4.74
CA SER A 38 1.24 3.82 4.87
C SER A 38 0.54 3.87 3.51
N ALA A 39 1.19 4.46 2.49
CA ALA A 39 0.67 4.49 1.13
C ALA A 39 0.58 3.08 0.52
N GLU A 40 1.63 2.27 0.64
CA GLU A 40 1.66 0.91 0.08
C GLU A 40 0.61 0.00 0.73
N ARG A 41 0.44 0.07 2.07
CA ARG A 41 -0.60 -0.68 2.79
C ARG A 41 -1.99 -0.24 2.39
N ALA A 42 -2.23 1.06 2.24
CA ALA A 42 -3.52 1.57 1.81
C ALA A 42 -3.84 1.14 0.38
N CYS A 43 -2.85 1.15 -0.52
CA CYS A 43 -3.00 0.62 -1.88
C CYS A 43 -3.36 -0.86 -1.89
N LEU A 44 -2.64 -1.68 -1.12
CA LEU A 44 -2.92 -3.12 -1.03
C LEU A 44 -4.30 -3.40 -0.42
N SER A 45 -4.64 -2.70 0.66
CA SER A 45 -5.93 -2.86 1.33
C SER A 45 -7.10 -2.43 0.46
N ALA A 46 -6.93 -1.39 -0.36
CA ALA A 46 -7.94 -0.94 -1.31
C ALA A 46 -8.04 -1.89 -2.52
N LEU A 47 -6.92 -2.42 -3.03
CA LEU A 47 -6.89 -3.38 -4.13
C LEU A 47 -7.62 -4.67 -3.77
N LEU A 48 -7.28 -5.26 -2.62
CA LEU A 48 -7.83 -6.54 -2.17
C LEU A 48 -9.19 -6.39 -1.49
N GLY A 49 -9.72 -5.17 -1.36
CA GLY A 49 -10.86 -4.90 -0.49
C GLY A 49 -10.52 -5.08 0.99
N SER A 50 -10.95 -4.12 1.82
CA SER A 50 -10.75 -4.17 3.28
C SER A 50 -11.32 -5.43 3.97
N ALA A 51 -12.13 -6.22 3.25
CA ALA A 51 -12.80 -7.41 3.74
C ALA A 51 -12.22 -8.73 3.17
N GLU A 52 -11.74 -8.77 1.92
CA GLU A 52 -11.23 -10.03 1.34
C GLU A 52 -9.81 -10.36 1.82
N ALA A 53 -8.98 -9.35 2.15
CA ALA A 53 -7.66 -9.55 2.74
C ALA A 53 -7.75 -9.94 4.23
N GLY A 54 -8.12 -11.20 4.51
CA GLY A 54 -8.00 -11.79 5.86
C GLY A 54 -9.30 -12.21 6.52
N GLN A 55 -10.45 -12.21 5.82
CA GLN A 55 -11.60 -12.98 6.30
C GLN A 55 -11.29 -14.47 6.24
N ALA A 56 -11.34 -15.12 7.40
CA ALA A 56 -11.15 -16.56 7.51
C ALA A 56 -12.13 -17.30 6.58
N GLY A 57 -11.60 -18.02 5.60
CA GLY A 57 -12.38 -18.85 4.68
C GLY A 57 -12.56 -18.31 3.25
N GLN A 58 -12.14 -17.08 2.95
CA GLN A 58 -12.07 -16.59 1.55
C GLN A 58 -10.70 -16.90 0.95
N PRO A 59 -10.62 -17.47 -0.27
CA PRO A 59 -9.35 -17.64 -0.96
C PRO A 59 -8.77 -16.27 -1.33
N PHE A 60 -7.44 -16.14 -1.26
CA PHE A 60 -6.77 -15.01 -1.88
C PHE A 60 -7.01 -15.02 -3.39
N PRO A 61 -7.18 -13.86 -4.04
CA PRO A 61 -7.40 -13.82 -5.47
C PRO A 61 -6.15 -14.30 -6.23
N ASP A 62 -6.39 -15.00 -7.33
CA ASP A 62 -5.35 -15.52 -8.24
C ASP A 62 -4.81 -14.39 -9.13
N VAL A 63 -4.15 -13.42 -8.50
CA VAL A 63 -3.51 -12.27 -9.16
C VAL A 63 -2.13 -12.01 -8.55
N ALA A 64 -1.22 -11.47 -9.36
CA ALA A 64 0.05 -10.95 -8.86
C ALA A 64 -0.06 -9.43 -8.70
N TRP A 65 0.58 -8.89 -7.65
CA TRP A 65 0.57 -7.46 -7.39
C TRP A 65 1.89 -6.97 -6.78
N GLY A 66 2.09 -5.66 -6.84
CA GLY A 66 3.20 -4.98 -6.16
C GLY A 66 2.93 -3.50 -6.01
N CYS A 67 3.61 -2.88 -5.05
CA CYS A 67 3.53 -1.45 -4.79
C CYS A 67 4.85 -0.96 -4.22
N ASN A 68 5.31 0.18 -4.70
CA ASN A 68 6.51 0.85 -4.24
C ASN A 68 6.24 2.35 -4.13
N ALA A 69 6.33 2.87 -2.93
CA ALA A 69 6.26 4.28 -2.63
C ALA A 69 7.65 4.81 -2.28
N LYS A 70 7.97 6.04 -2.70
CA LYS A 70 9.22 6.69 -2.35
C LYS A 70 8.95 8.15 -1.96
N HIS A 71 9.26 8.51 -0.72
CA HIS A 71 9.05 9.86 -0.22
C HIS A 71 10.32 10.70 -0.38
N ASP A 72 10.16 11.89 -0.97
CA ASP A 72 11.17 12.95 -1.00
C ASP A 72 10.86 13.91 0.16
N SER A 73 11.62 13.79 1.25
CA SER A 73 11.41 14.61 2.45
C SER A 73 11.68 16.09 2.24
N ASP A 74 12.55 16.44 1.29
CA ASP A 74 12.93 17.84 1.04
C ASP A 74 11.82 18.58 0.30
N LYS A 75 11.12 17.87 -0.60
CA LYS A 75 9.98 18.42 -1.35
C LYS A 75 8.62 18.14 -0.72
N ALA A 76 8.58 17.26 0.29
CA ALA A 76 7.34 16.68 0.82
C ALA A 76 6.47 16.08 -0.30
N THR A 77 7.11 15.34 -1.20
CA THR A 77 6.44 14.64 -2.30
C THR A 77 6.63 13.13 -2.23
N MET A 78 5.78 12.39 -2.91
CA MET A 78 5.84 10.93 -2.99
C MET A 78 5.64 10.47 -4.43
N ASP A 79 6.53 9.60 -4.88
CA ASP A 79 6.33 8.78 -6.07
C ASP A 79 5.65 7.47 -5.65
N LEU A 80 4.70 6.99 -6.44
CA LEU A 80 4.05 5.70 -6.20
C LEU A 80 3.95 4.92 -7.50
N ASP A 81 4.40 3.67 -7.48
CA ASP A 81 4.36 2.75 -8.60
C ASP A 81 3.72 1.43 -8.15
N CYS A 82 2.57 1.10 -8.73
CA CYS A 82 1.77 -0.06 -8.32
C CYS A 82 1.22 -0.81 -9.52
N PHE A 83 1.06 -2.12 -9.39
CA PHE A 83 0.51 -2.94 -10.45
C PHE A 83 -0.32 -4.11 -9.92
N VAL A 84 -1.19 -4.62 -10.80
CA VAL A 84 -1.83 -5.94 -10.69
C VAL A 84 -1.78 -6.64 -12.05
N SER A 85 -1.60 -7.95 -12.05
CA SER A 85 -1.61 -8.79 -13.27
C SER A 85 -2.29 -10.12 -13.00
N ASP A 86 -2.64 -10.83 -14.07
CA ASP A 86 -2.87 -12.27 -13.98
C ASP A 86 -1.59 -13.02 -13.55
N LEU A 87 -1.74 -14.29 -13.15
CA LEU A 87 -0.64 -15.11 -12.65
C LEU A 87 0.35 -15.52 -13.75
N GLU A 88 -0.11 -15.54 -14.99
CA GLU A 88 0.67 -15.86 -16.17
C GLU A 88 1.47 -14.65 -16.69
N GLY A 89 1.18 -13.44 -16.20
CA GLY A 89 1.75 -12.18 -16.62
C GLY A 89 1.36 -11.74 -18.04
N GLN A 90 0.21 -12.18 -18.56
CA GLN A 90 -0.22 -11.84 -19.93
C GLN A 90 -0.81 -10.43 -20.02
N GLU A 91 -1.57 -10.05 -19.01
CA GLU A 91 -2.15 -8.73 -18.84
C GLU A 91 -1.66 -8.08 -17.55
N LEU A 92 -1.29 -6.81 -17.63
CA LEU A 92 -0.74 -6.04 -16.52
C LEU A 92 -1.36 -4.64 -16.48
N LEU A 93 -1.99 -4.32 -15.37
CA LEU A 93 -2.48 -2.99 -15.05
C LEU A 93 -1.47 -2.32 -14.12
N ARG A 94 -0.96 -1.16 -14.51
CA ARG A 94 0.05 -0.44 -13.74
C ARG A 94 -0.26 1.05 -13.73
N TYR A 95 -0.15 1.66 -12.55
CA TYR A 95 -0.20 3.10 -12.38
C TYR A 95 1.08 3.59 -11.76
N THR A 96 1.53 4.75 -12.23
CA THR A 96 2.67 5.45 -11.68
C THR A 96 2.29 6.91 -11.49
N GLU A 97 2.51 7.41 -10.28
CA GLU A 97 2.37 8.81 -9.90
C GLU A 97 3.75 9.35 -9.51
N TYR A 98 4.03 10.59 -9.89
CA TYR A 98 5.27 11.27 -9.55
C TYR A 98 4.98 12.58 -8.82
N ASP A 99 5.87 12.93 -7.88
CA ASP A 99 5.89 14.22 -7.20
C ASP A 99 4.54 14.59 -6.52
N ARG A 100 3.79 13.60 -6.02
CA ARG A 100 2.52 13.87 -5.33
C ARG A 100 2.78 14.50 -3.97
N SER A 101 2.13 15.62 -3.65
CA SER A 101 2.26 16.22 -2.31
C SER A 101 1.77 15.27 -1.21
N VAL A 102 2.66 14.95 -0.26
CA VAL A 102 2.41 14.08 0.90
C VAL A 102 3.13 14.66 2.11
N VAL A 103 2.35 15.24 3.04
CA VAL A 103 2.86 15.89 4.25
C VAL A 103 2.69 14.99 5.47
N ASP A 104 1.61 14.22 5.51
CA ASP A 104 1.31 13.30 6.60
C ASP A 104 0.79 11.93 6.14
N SER A 105 0.46 11.09 7.13
CA SER A 105 0.00 9.74 6.85
C SER A 105 -1.37 9.71 6.18
N LYS A 106 -2.23 10.72 6.39
CA LYS A 106 -3.54 10.77 5.73
C LYS A 106 -3.35 11.03 4.23
N ASP A 107 -2.42 11.91 3.86
CA ASP A 107 -2.09 12.13 2.45
C ASP A 107 -1.54 10.85 1.80
N ALA A 108 -0.63 10.16 2.50
CA ALA A 108 -0.07 8.89 2.03
C ALA A 108 -1.14 7.80 1.87
N GLU A 109 -2.00 7.62 2.86
CA GLU A 109 -3.12 6.68 2.84
C GLU A 109 -4.12 7.01 1.73
N ALA A 110 -4.42 8.30 1.51
CA ALA A 110 -5.31 8.74 0.44
C ALA A 110 -4.72 8.45 -0.95
N LEU A 111 -3.42 8.70 -1.14
CA LEU A 111 -2.69 8.38 -2.36
C LEU A 111 -2.72 6.88 -2.66
N GLY A 112 -2.37 6.06 -1.66
CA GLY A 112 -2.43 4.60 -1.79
C GLY A 112 -3.83 4.10 -2.10
N SER A 113 -4.83 4.55 -1.33
CA SER A 113 -6.23 4.14 -1.51
C SER A 113 -6.77 4.51 -2.89
N LEU A 114 -6.38 5.67 -3.44
CA LEU A 114 -6.78 6.08 -4.79
C LEU A 114 -6.35 5.04 -5.84
N TYR A 115 -5.06 4.70 -5.88
CA TYR A 115 -4.56 3.76 -6.89
C TYR A 115 -4.98 2.32 -6.64
N GLY A 116 -5.07 1.90 -5.38
CA GLY A 116 -5.61 0.58 -5.04
C GLY A 116 -7.06 0.41 -5.51
N ASN A 117 -7.91 1.42 -5.30
CA ASN A 117 -9.30 1.40 -5.79
C ASN A 117 -9.39 1.42 -7.33
N LEU A 118 -8.52 2.19 -8.01
CA LEU A 118 -8.46 2.19 -9.47
C LEU A 118 -8.08 0.81 -10.01
N LEU A 119 -7.04 0.19 -9.45
CA LEU A 119 -6.63 -1.17 -9.82
C LEU A 119 -7.77 -2.17 -9.55
N ARG A 120 -8.42 -2.12 -8.38
CA ARG A 120 -9.56 -3.00 -8.04
C ARG A 120 -10.69 -2.88 -9.04
N MET A 121 -11.06 -1.66 -9.40
CA MET A 121 -12.15 -1.39 -10.34
C MET A 121 -11.88 -1.99 -11.71
N VAL A 122 -10.66 -1.79 -12.24
CA VAL A 122 -10.31 -2.29 -13.57
C VAL A 122 -10.11 -3.82 -13.56
N ALA A 123 -9.36 -4.36 -12.59
CA ALA A 123 -9.18 -5.81 -12.45
C ALA A 123 -10.50 -6.55 -12.21
N GLY A 124 -11.42 -5.91 -11.48
CA GLY A 124 -12.78 -6.39 -11.30
C GLY A 124 -13.61 -6.42 -12.59
N GLY A 125 -13.47 -5.40 -13.43
CA GLY A 125 -14.07 -5.38 -14.78
C GLY A 125 -13.53 -6.48 -15.71
N LEU A 126 -12.31 -6.95 -15.47
CA LEU A 126 -11.69 -8.10 -16.16
C LEU A 126 -12.05 -9.46 -15.52
N GLY A 127 -12.77 -9.47 -14.39
CA GLY A 127 -13.17 -10.68 -13.68
C GLY A 127 -12.08 -11.30 -12.81
N TRP A 128 -10.95 -10.60 -12.58
CA TRP A 128 -9.85 -11.10 -11.75
C TRP A 128 -10.12 -10.94 -10.25
N LEU A 129 -10.91 -9.94 -9.89
CA LEU A 129 -11.31 -9.66 -8.51
C LEU A 129 -12.83 -9.66 -8.41
N GLN A 130 -13.35 -10.18 -7.30
CA GLN A 130 -14.76 -10.03 -6.95
C GLN A 130 -14.96 -8.60 -6.46
N VAL A 131 -15.76 -7.78 -7.16
CA VAL A 131 -15.98 -6.36 -6.82
C VAL A 131 -17.18 -6.16 -5.95
#